data_AF-A0A4V2VM04-F1
#
_entry.id   AF-A0A4V2VM04-F1
#
_cell.length_a   1.000
_cell.length_b   1.000
_cell.length_c   1.000
_cell.angle_alpha   90.00
_cell.angle_beta   90.00
_cell.angle_gamma   90.00
#
_symmetry.space_group_name_H-M   'P 1'
#
loop_
_entity.id
_entity.type
_entity.pdbx_description
1 polymer ?
#
loop_
_entity_poly.entity_id
_entity_poly.type
_entity_poly.pdbx_seq_one_letter_code
_entity_poly.pdbx_strand_id
1 'polypeptide(L)'
;MTSVKQGAFYGWPWSYYGHHVDERVHPPRPDMVEKAIAPDYALGSHVAALGMTFTLNSALPGEYRSGAFVGQHGSWNRNSFSGYKVVYIPFENGAPAGKARDVVTGFLDGDRARGRPVGLRIDGTGALLVADDAGNKVWRVAAADGSSTPEPVGTDQITVGLAGGRGQSATGQQEATSPAGSSSEATSPEPPQMNIAPAALPPAGSGKPEVLGK
;
A
#
# COMPACT_ATOMS: atom_id res chain seq x y z
N MET A 1 -0.15 -0.81 -7.76
CA MET A 1 0.69 -1.90 -7.21
C MET A 1 1.61 -2.38 -8.32
N THR A 2 2.89 -2.56 -8.02
CA THR A 2 3.88 -2.97 -9.02
C THR A 2 4.98 -3.81 -8.38
N SER A 3 5.53 -4.73 -9.16
CA SER A 3 6.80 -5.41 -8.97
C SER A 3 7.94 -4.41 -9.07
N VAL A 4 8.82 -4.42 -8.06
CA VAL A 4 10.00 -3.55 -8.04
C VAL A 4 11.14 -4.25 -8.76
N LYS A 5 11.75 -3.56 -9.72
CA LYS A 5 12.86 -4.05 -10.53
C LYS A 5 14.10 -3.20 -10.27
N GLN A 6 15.26 -3.85 -10.14
CA GLN A 6 16.51 -3.15 -9.92
C GLN A 6 16.79 -2.16 -11.07
N GLY A 7 17.08 -0.91 -10.73
CA GLY A 7 17.39 0.15 -11.71
C GLY A 7 16.21 0.65 -12.54
N ALA A 8 14.99 0.18 -12.28
CA ALA A 8 13.79 0.63 -12.99
C ALA A 8 13.36 2.05 -12.60
N PHE A 9 12.74 2.76 -13.54
CA PHE A 9 12.15 4.07 -13.33
C PHE A 9 10.62 3.99 -13.45
N TYR A 10 9.89 4.54 -12.48
CA TYR A 10 8.43 4.44 -12.37
C TYR A 10 7.69 5.77 -12.64
N GLY A 11 8.38 6.72 -13.26
CA GLY A 11 7.76 7.91 -13.84
C GLY A 11 7.93 9.20 -13.05
N TRP A 12 7.73 9.18 -11.73
CA TRP A 12 7.78 10.41 -10.93
C TRP A 12 9.17 11.07 -10.98
N PRO A 13 9.29 12.41 -11.14
CA PRO A 13 8.20 13.38 -11.23
C PRO A 13 7.66 13.64 -12.64
N TRP A 14 8.33 13.19 -13.69
CA TRP A 14 8.01 13.58 -15.08
C TRP A 14 6.79 12.86 -15.67
N SER A 15 6.36 11.74 -15.09
CA SER A 15 5.13 11.04 -15.48
C SER A 15 4.45 10.35 -14.30
N TYR A 16 3.13 10.18 -14.36
CA TYR A 16 2.33 9.62 -13.27
C TYR A 16 1.74 8.24 -13.54
N TYR A 17 1.85 7.73 -14.78
CA TYR A 17 1.36 6.39 -15.14
C TYR A 17 2.08 5.85 -16.39
N GLY A 18 3.31 5.36 -16.26
CA GLY A 18 4.13 5.03 -17.43
C GLY A 18 4.40 6.28 -18.27
N HIS A 19 3.95 6.30 -19.53
CA HIS A 19 4.23 7.42 -20.45
C HIS A 19 3.30 8.65 -20.31
N HIS A 20 2.46 8.73 -19.27
CA HIS A 20 1.59 9.88 -19.04
C HIS A 20 2.37 11.06 -18.45
N VAL A 21 2.71 12.04 -19.28
CA VAL A 21 3.50 13.23 -18.92
C VAL A 21 2.85 14.05 -17.80
N ASP A 22 3.66 14.51 -16.84
CA ASP A 22 3.28 15.57 -15.89
C ASP A 22 3.77 16.94 -16.39
N GLU A 23 2.87 17.69 -17.03
CA GLU A 23 3.16 19.00 -17.64
C GLU A 23 3.54 20.09 -16.61
N ARG A 24 3.33 19.84 -15.31
CA ARG A 24 3.65 20.81 -14.26
C ARG A 24 5.14 20.87 -13.97
N VAL A 25 5.91 19.84 -14.34
CA VAL A 25 7.31 19.67 -13.94
C VAL A 25 8.25 20.31 -14.95
N HIS A 26 9.18 21.13 -14.45
CA HIS A 26 10.16 21.86 -15.26
C HIS A 26 11.59 21.66 -14.71
N PRO A 27 12.61 21.47 -15.59
CA PRO A 27 12.48 21.35 -17.04
C PRO A 27 11.85 20.01 -17.46
N PRO A 28 11.21 19.95 -18.64
CA PRO A 28 10.65 18.70 -19.16
C PRO A 28 11.76 17.68 -19.45
N ARG A 29 11.47 16.40 -19.26
CA ARG A 29 12.38 15.27 -19.52
C ARG A 29 11.68 14.15 -20.28
N PRO A 30 11.44 14.33 -21.60
CA PRO A 30 10.78 13.31 -22.42
C PRO A 30 11.55 11.97 -22.42
N ASP A 31 12.88 12.04 -22.32
CA ASP A 31 13.76 10.86 -22.19
C ASP A 31 13.49 10.03 -20.92
N MET A 32 13.02 10.67 -19.85
CA MET A 32 12.65 9.99 -18.61
C MET A 32 11.24 9.43 -18.69
N VAL A 33 10.31 10.13 -19.34
CA VAL A 33 8.95 9.65 -19.58
C VAL A 33 8.95 8.39 -20.45
N GLU A 34 9.83 8.30 -21.44
CA GLU A 34 10.00 7.10 -22.27
C GLU A 34 10.53 5.90 -21.49
N LYS A 35 11.31 6.11 -20.41
CA LYS A 35 11.82 5.04 -19.55
C LYS A 35 10.82 4.58 -18.48
N ALA A 36 9.74 5.31 -18.28
CA ALA A 36 8.83 5.10 -17.18
C ALA A 36 8.00 3.81 -17.35
N ILE A 37 8.03 2.96 -16.32
CA ILE A 37 7.27 1.72 -16.26
C ILE A 37 5.91 1.98 -15.63
N ALA A 38 4.85 1.55 -16.32
CA ALA A 38 3.50 1.54 -15.76
C ALA A 38 3.37 0.47 -14.66
N PRO A 39 2.52 0.71 -13.64
CA PRO A 39 2.32 -0.28 -12.58
C PRO A 39 1.64 -1.54 -13.13
N ASP A 40 1.96 -2.70 -12.53
CA ASP A 40 1.34 -3.98 -12.90
C ASP A 40 -0.17 -4.03 -12.58
N TYR A 41 -0.64 -3.19 -11.64
CA TYR A 41 -2.06 -3.12 -11.27
C TYR A 41 -2.48 -1.72 -10.80
N ALA A 42 -3.56 -1.19 -11.37
CA ALA A 42 -4.16 0.07 -10.96
C ALA A 42 -5.17 -0.13 -9.82
N LEU A 43 -5.03 0.64 -8.74
CA LEU A 43 -5.92 0.57 -7.56
C LEU A 43 -7.12 1.55 -7.65
N GLY A 44 -7.23 2.27 -8.77
CA GLY A 44 -8.18 3.37 -8.93
C GLY A 44 -7.62 4.72 -8.43
N SER A 45 -8.13 5.80 -9.03
CA SER A 45 -7.69 7.15 -8.71
C SER A 45 -8.14 7.58 -7.32
N HIS A 46 -7.25 8.26 -6.59
CA HIS A 46 -7.52 8.91 -5.31
C HIS A 46 -8.02 8.01 -4.17
N VAL A 47 -7.91 6.69 -4.28
CA VAL A 47 -8.28 5.78 -3.19
C VAL A 47 -7.37 5.88 -1.96
N ALA A 48 -6.19 6.51 -2.12
CA ALA A 48 -5.15 6.65 -1.11
C ALA A 48 -4.79 5.29 -0.49
N ALA A 49 -4.16 4.42 -1.27
CA ALA A 49 -3.71 3.12 -0.78
C ALA A 49 -2.52 3.30 0.17
N LEU A 50 -2.73 3.06 1.47
CA LEU A 50 -1.72 3.30 2.51
C LEU A 50 -1.24 2.01 3.21
N GLY A 51 -2.08 0.98 3.28
CA GLY A 51 -1.74 -0.30 3.88
C GLY A 51 -1.82 -1.44 2.89
N MET A 52 -0.89 -2.39 2.94
CA MET A 52 -0.94 -3.61 2.13
C MET A 52 -0.35 -4.79 2.90
N THR A 53 -0.98 -5.97 2.77
CA THR A 53 -0.41 -7.21 3.29
C THR A 53 -0.78 -8.38 2.39
N PHE A 54 0.16 -9.29 2.14
CA PHE A 54 -0.16 -10.55 1.46
C PHE A 54 -0.97 -11.46 2.39
N THR A 55 -1.68 -12.41 1.82
CA THR A 55 -2.55 -13.33 2.56
C THR A 55 -1.79 -14.32 3.44
N LEU A 56 -0.50 -14.57 3.17
CA LEU A 56 0.45 -15.34 4.01
C LEU A 56 -0.10 -16.67 4.56
N ASN A 57 -0.87 -17.45 3.78
CA ASN A 57 -1.53 -18.68 4.27
C ASN A 57 -2.38 -18.46 5.54
N SER A 58 -3.01 -17.29 5.66
CA SER A 58 -3.90 -16.93 6.76
C SER A 58 -5.07 -17.92 6.95
N ALA A 59 -5.75 -17.80 8.09
CA ALA A 59 -6.91 -18.61 8.43
C ALA A 59 -8.22 -18.15 7.75
N LEU A 60 -8.15 -17.11 6.91
CA LEU A 60 -9.29 -16.58 6.18
C LEU A 60 -9.83 -17.60 5.15
N PRO A 61 -11.10 -17.45 4.72
CA PRO A 61 -11.73 -18.34 3.75
C PRO A 61 -10.88 -18.58 2.49
N GLY A 62 -11.09 -19.74 1.86
CA GLY A 62 -10.25 -20.24 0.78
C GLY A 62 -10.07 -19.30 -0.42
N GLU A 63 -11.04 -18.42 -0.66
CA GLU A 63 -11.00 -17.39 -1.69
C GLU A 63 -9.90 -16.33 -1.48
N TYR A 64 -9.41 -16.18 -0.24
CA TYR A 64 -8.35 -15.26 0.16
C TYR A 64 -7.00 -15.95 0.33
N ARG A 65 -6.76 -17.13 -0.25
CA ARG A 65 -5.48 -17.83 -0.06
C ARG A 65 -4.33 -17.21 -0.84
N SER A 66 -4.58 -16.73 -2.05
CA SER A 66 -3.54 -16.30 -3.00
C SER A 66 -3.77 -14.87 -3.44
N GLY A 67 -3.34 -13.90 -2.64
CA GLY A 67 -3.47 -12.51 -3.02
C GLY A 67 -2.94 -11.51 -1.99
N ALA A 68 -3.40 -10.28 -2.12
CA ALA A 68 -3.05 -9.19 -1.21
C ALA A 68 -4.28 -8.41 -0.78
N PHE A 69 -4.32 -8.02 0.48
CA PHE A 69 -5.25 -7.02 1.00
C PHE A 69 -4.64 -5.63 0.87
N VAL A 70 -5.45 -4.65 0.48
CA VAL A 70 -5.05 -3.25 0.35
C VAL A 70 -6.06 -2.35 1.08
N GLY A 71 -5.55 -1.54 1.99
CA GLY A 71 -6.30 -0.53 2.73
C GLY A 71 -6.38 0.74 1.91
N GLN A 72 -7.59 1.11 1.50
CA GLN A 72 -7.89 2.33 0.78
C GLN A 72 -8.38 3.39 1.77
N HIS A 73 -7.50 4.31 2.12
CA HIS A 73 -7.71 5.34 3.15
C HIS A 73 -8.82 6.34 2.80
N GLY A 74 -9.10 6.50 1.52
CA GLY A 74 -10.18 7.34 1.02
C GLY A 74 -9.73 8.70 0.50
N SER A 75 -10.38 9.12 -0.59
CA SER A 75 -10.17 10.42 -1.23
C SER A 75 -10.69 11.57 -0.36
N TRP A 76 -9.94 12.66 -0.23
CA TRP A 76 -10.39 13.84 0.51
C TRP A 76 -10.81 15.02 -0.38
N ASN A 77 -10.39 15.06 -1.65
CA ASN A 77 -10.58 16.20 -2.56
C ASN A 77 -11.38 15.80 -3.81
N ARG A 78 -12.61 15.29 -3.65
CA ARG A 78 -13.49 14.93 -4.77
C ARG A 78 -14.96 15.11 -4.44
N ASN A 79 -15.78 15.33 -5.47
CA ASN A 79 -17.25 15.34 -5.39
C ASN A 79 -17.85 13.92 -5.31
N SER A 80 -17.08 12.91 -5.69
CA SER A 80 -17.45 11.49 -5.54
C SER A 80 -16.31 10.78 -4.82
N PHE A 81 -16.58 10.38 -3.58
CA PHE A 81 -15.61 9.73 -2.72
C PHE A 81 -15.19 8.36 -3.28
N SER A 82 -13.92 8.01 -3.11
CA SER A 82 -13.33 6.75 -3.57
C SER A 82 -12.45 6.18 -2.47
N GLY A 83 -12.44 4.86 -2.28
CA GLY A 83 -11.73 4.21 -1.18
C GLY A 83 -12.63 3.94 0.02
N TYR A 84 -12.14 4.24 1.23
CA TYR A 84 -12.83 3.99 2.51
C TYR A 84 -13.20 2.52 2.69
N LYS A 85 -12.23 1.64 2.42
CA LYS A 85 -12.45 0.19 2.46
C LYS A 85 -11.14 -0.58 2.50
N VAL A 86 -11.22 -1.85 2.85
CA VAL A 86 -10.18 -2.83 2.55
C VAL A 86 -10.65 -3.68 1.38
N VAL A 87 -9.79 -3.81 0.36
CA VAL A 87 -10.02 -4.68 -0.80
C VAL A 87 -9.05 -5.85 -0.79
N TYR A 88 -9.45 -6.94 -1.42
CA TYR A 88 -8.61 -8.08 -1.77
C TYR A 88 -8.35 -8.10 -3.27
N ILE A 89 -7.10 -8.33 -3.66
CA ILE A 89 -6.67 -8.48 -5.04
C ILE A 89 -6.14 -9.92 -5.20
N PRO A 90 -6.76 -10.76 -6.05
CA PRO A 90 -6.26 -12.10 -6.32
C PRO A 90 -4.88 -12.05 -6.99
N PHE A 91 -4.08 -13.08 -6.78
CA PHE A 91 -2.79 -13.26 -7.43
C PHE A 91 -2.73 -14.62 -8.12
N GLU A 92 -2.15 -14.64 -9.31
CA GLU A 92 -1.84 -15.84 -10.08
C GLU A 92 -0.40 -15.73 -10.57
N ASN A 93 0.39 -16.79 -10.44
CA ASN A 93 1.78 -16.85 -10.90
C ASN A 93 2.66 -15.67 -10.43
N GLY A 94 2.45 -15.21 -9.19
CA GLY A 94 3.21 -14.11 -8.58
C GLY A 94 2.80 -12.71 -9.04
N ALA A 95 1.74 -12.58 -9.86
CA ALA A 95 1.24 -11.31 -10.35
C ALA A 95 -0.22 -11.07 -9.91
N PRO A 96 -0.63 -9.80 -9.71
CA PRO A 96 -2.03 -9.45 -9.49
C PRO A 96 -2.91 -9.91 -10.66
N ALA A 97 -4.02 -10.57 -10.36
CA ALA A 97 -4.94 -11.13 -11.34
C ALA A 97 -6.39 -10.79 -11.00
N GLY A 98 -7.18 -10.41 -12.01
CA GLY A 98 -8.61 -10.15 -11.85
C GLY A 98 -8.97 -8.86 -11.10
N LYS A 99 -10.26 -8.72 -10.78
CA LYS A 99 -10.81 -7.52 -10.16
C LYS A 99 -10.60 -7.53 -8.65
N ALA A 100 -10.32 -6.36 -8.09
CA ALA A 100 -10.35 -6.14 -6.65
C ALA A 100 -11.76 -6.44 -6.10
N ARG A 101 -11.82 -7.06 -4.92
CA ARG A 101 -13.04 -7.44 -4.21
C ARG A 101 -13.10 -6.72 -2.88
N ASP A 102 -14.26 -6.18 -2.53
CA ASP A 102 -14.44 -5.53 -1.23
C ASP A 102 -14.44 -6.57 -0.10
N VAL A 103 -13.77 -6.26 1.02
CA VAL A 103 -13.64 -7.16 2.18
C VAL A 103 -14.15 -6.48 3.45
N VAL A 104 -13.68 -5.27 3.72
CA VAL A 104 -14.16 -4.45 4.85
C VAL A 104 -14.66 -3.13 4.29
N THR A 105 -15.93 -2.85 4.48
CA THR A 105 -16.62 -1.66 3.97
C THR A 105 -17.39 -0.98 5.10
N GLY A 106 -18.15 0.07 4.79
CA GLY A 106 -18.92 0.84 5.79
C GLY A 106 -18.10 1.92 6.51
N PHE A 107 -16.87 2.19 6.06
CA PHE A 107 -16.07 3.30 6.58
C PHE A 107 -16.48 4.67 6.05
N LEU A 108 -17.45 4.73 5.13
CA LEU A 108 -18.05 5.97 4.65
C LEU A 108 -19.56 5.88 4.77
N ASP A 109 -20.17 6.90 5.36
CA ASP A 109 -21.61 7.05 5.57
C ASP A 109 -22.03 8.40 4.98
N GLY A 110 -22.56 8.39 3.77
CA GLY A 110 -22.74 9.60 2.97
C GLY A 110 -21.40 10.26 2.65
N ASP A 111 -21.19 11.47 3.15
CA ASP A 111 -19.93 12.22 3.08
C ASP A 111 -19.08 12.11 4.35
N ARG A 112 -19.57 11.41 5.37
CA ARG A 112 -18.92 11.29 6.67
C ARG A 112 -18.04 10.05 6.72
N ALA A 113 -16.73 10.25 6.85
CA ALA A 113 -15.80 9.18 7.16
C ALA A 113 -16.06 8.64 8.58
N ARG A 114 -16.27 7.32 8.69
CA ARG A 114 -16.38 6.55 9.95
C ARG A 114 -15.09 5.81 10.27
N GLY A 115 -14.28 5.55 9.25
CA GLY A 115 -12.95 4.98 9.38
C GLY A 115 -12.11 5.28 8.14
N ARG A 116 -10.80 5.13 8.25
CA ARG A 116 -9.85 5.30 7.15
C ARG A 116 -8.68 4.33 7.36
N PRO A 117 -8.65 3.21 6.62
CA PRO A 117 -7.65 2.18 6.85
C PRO A 117 -6.25 2.65 6.42
N VAL A 118 -5.27 2.53 7.33
CA VAL A 118 -3.87 2.95 7.12
C VAL A 118 -2.88 1.80 7.11
N GLY A 119 -3.09 0.77 7.94
CA GLY A 119 -2.16 -0.33 8.12
C GLY A 119 -2.88 -1.67 8.12
N LEU A 120 -2.29 -2.68 7.47
CA LEU A 120 -2.83 -4.03 7.37
C LEU A 120 -1.78 -5.07 7.77
N ARG A 121 -2.20 -6.10 8.52
CA ARG A 121 -1.32 -7.22 8.88
C ARG A 121 -2.12 -8.48 9.17
N ILE A 122 -1.57 -9.65 8.84
CA ILE A 122 -2.07 -10.93 9.35
C ILE A 122 -1.50 -11.17 10.75
N ASP A 123 -2.36 -11.44 11.73
CA ASP A 123 -1.95 -11.76 13.10
C ASP A 123 -1.49 -13.22 13.26
N GLY A 124 -0.99 -13.58 14.44
CA GLY A 124 -0.50 -14.94 14.72
C GLY A 124 -1.57 -16.04 14.69
N THR A 125 -2.86 -15.68 14.59
CA THR A 125 -3.95 -16.64 14.45
C THR A 125 -4.45 -16.74 13.01
N GLY A 126 -3.86 -15.97 12.09
CA GLY A 126 -4.29 -15.91 10.69
C GLY A 126 -5.49 -14.99 10.45
N ALA A 127 -5.82 -14.08 11.37
CA ALA A 127 -6.84 -13.04 11.15
C ALA A 127 -6.20 -11.77 10.56
N LEU A 128 -6.98 -10.99 9.80
CA LEU A 128 -6.54 -9.71 9.25
C LEU A 128 -6.79 -8.58 10.27
N LEU A 129 -5.73 -7.89 10.66
CA LEU A 129 -5.76 -6.64 11.41
C LEU A 129 -5.84 -5.45 10.46
N VAL A 130 -6.71 -4.49 10.79
CA VAL A 130 -6.89 -3.24 10.06
C VAL A 130 -6.76 -2.07 11.04
N ALA A 131 -5.69 -1.29 10.91
CA ALA A 131 -5.55 -0.03 11.63
C ALA A 131 -6.34 1.08 10.93
N ASP A 132 -7.18 1.78 11.70
CA ASP A 132 -8.08 2.84 11.25
C ASP A 132 -7.80 4.11 12.06
N ASP A 133 -7.23 5.12 11.40
CA ASP A 133 -6.79 6.35 12.07
C ASP A 133 -7.95 7.31 12.40
N ALA A 134 -8.92 7.47 11.49
CA ALA A 134 -10.09 8.31 11.71
C ALA A 134 -11.03 7.75 12.78
N GLY A 135 -11.20 6.43 12.83
CA GLY A 135 -12.00 5.73 13.82
C GLY A 135 -11.29 5.54 15.16
N ASN A 136 -9.97 5.73 15.22
CA ASN A 136 -9.08 5.38 16.34
C ASN A 136 -9.31 3.94 16.83
N LYS A 137 -9.27 2.99 15.89
CA LYS A 137 -9.57 1.57 16.12
C LYS A 137 -8.57 0.68 15.41
N VAL A 138 -8.37 -0.51 15.97
CA VAL A 138 -7.80 -1.65 15.26
C VAL A 138 -8.89 -2.70 15.14
N TRP A 139 -9.30 -2.97 13.92
CA TRP A 139 -10.28 -4.01 13.61
C TRP A 139 -9.57 -5.34 13.44
N ARG A 140 -10.19 -6.43 13.91
CA ARG A 140 -9.73 -7.79 13.67
C ARG A 140 -10.79 -8.56 12.89
N VAL A 141 -10.44 -8.99 11.68
CA VAL A 141 -11.29 -9.72 10.75
C VAL A 141 -10.86 -11.18 10.75
N ALA A 142 -11.70 -12.05 11.29
CA ALA A 142 -11.46 -13.49 11.39
C ALA A 142 -12.47 -14.27 10.56
N ALA A 143 -12.17 -15.53 10.26
CA ALA A 143 -13.12 -16.43 9.62
C ALA A 143 -14.35 -16.63 10.52
N ALA A 144 -15.53 -16.58 9.92
CA ALA A 144 -16.80 -16.67 10.65
C ALA A 144 -17.01 -18.05 11.32
N ASP A 145 -16.35 -19.09 10.81
CA ASP A 145 -16.37 -20.45 11.36
C ASP A 145 -15.39 -20.64 12.53
N GLY A 146 -14.65 -19.59 12.92
CA GLY A 146 -13.67 -19.64 14.00
C GLY A 146 -12.33 -20.26 13.60
N SER A 147 -12.08 -20.50 12.30
CA SER A 147 -10.80 -21.01 11.83
C SER A 147 -9.63 -20.14 12.28
N SER A 148 -8.54 -20.79 12.68
CA SER A 148 -7.27 -20.17 13.06
C SER A 148 -6.10 -21.00 12.55
N THR A 149 -4.93 -20.37 12.40
CA THR A 149 -3.69 -21.08 12.07
C THR A 149 -3.20 -21.85 13.31
N PRO A 150 -2.74 -23.11 13.18
CA PRO A 150 -2.20 -23.87 14.31
C PRO A 150 -0.93 -23.26 14.91
N GLU A 151 -0.16 -22.56 14.08
CA GLU A 151 1.07 -21.87 14.43
C GLU A 151 1.01 -20.41 13.98
N PRO A 152 1.79 -19.50 14.59
CA PRO A 152 1.89 -18.13 14.14
C PRO A 152 2.31 -18.01 12.67
N VAL A 153 1.58 -17.19 11.92
CA VAL A 153 1.98 -16.84 10.55
C VAL A 153 3.24 -16.00 10.60
N GLY A 154 4.36 -16.58 10.18
CA GLY A 154 5.63 -15.87 10.10
C GLY A 154 5.55 -14.70 9.11
N THR A 155 6.28 -13.63 9.41
CA THR A 155 6.30 -12.42 8.59
C THR A 155 7.22 -12.54 7.37
N ASP A 156 8.13 -13.50 7.42
CA ASP A 156 9.26 -13.64 6.49
C ASP A 156 9.09 -14.86 5.57
N GLN A 157 7.83 -15.25 5.31
CA GLN A 157 7.48 -16.46 4.54
C GLN A 157 7.79 -16.34 3.03
N ILE A 158 8.56 -15.34 2.59
CA ILE A 158 9.09 -15.30 1.23
C ILE A 158 10.25 -16.29 1.15
N THR A 159 9.91 -17.56 0.95
CA THR A 159 10.88 -18.53 0.48
C THR A 159 11.18 -18.19 -0.97
N VAL A 160 12.20 -17.36 -1.21
CA VAL A 160 12.76 -17.22 -2.56
C VAL A 160 13.24 -18.62 -2.93
N GLY A 161 12.59 -19.25 -3.91
CA GLY A 161 13.00 -20.52 -4.44
C GLY A 161 14.39 -20.41 -5.05
N LEU A 162 15.43 -20.50 -4.23
CA LEU A 162 16.78 -20.85 -4.66
C LEU A 162 16.74 -22.33 -5.00
N ALA A 163 16.26 -22.63 -6.20
CA ALA A 163 16.58 -23.88 -6.85
C ALA A 163 18.10 -23.92 -7.07
N GLY A 164 18.83 -24.59 -6.18
CA GLY A 164 20.24 -24.94 -6.41
C GLY A 164 21.07 -25.18 -5.15
N GLY A 165 21.24 -26.45 -4.78
CA GLY A 165 22.44 -26.90 -4.06
C GLY A 165 22.19 -27.61 -2.73
N ARG A 166 22.30 -28.94 -2.75
CA ARG A 166 22.52 -29.81 -1.57
C ARG A 166 23.77 -29.37 -0.80
N GLY A 167 23.72 -29.38 0.53
CA GLY A 167 24.93 -29.24 1.35
C GLY A 167 24.70 -29.15 2.86
N GLN A 168 24.39 -30.29 3.47
CA GLN A 168 24.77 -30.76 4.81
C GLN A 168 24.64 -29.86 6.05
N SER A 169 23.93 -30.41 7.04
CA SER A 169 23.99 -30.14 8.47
C SER A 169 25.42 -30.05 9.01
N ALA A 170 25.69 -29.01 9.80
CA ALA A 170 26.73 -29.05 10.82
C ALA A 170 26.22 -28.33 12.07
N THR A 171 25.91 -29.14 13.07
CA THR A 171 25.71 -28.80 14.47
C THR A 171 26.97 -28.12 15.00
N GLY A 172 26.83 -26.92 15.55
CA GLY A 172 27.90 -26.20 16.24
C GLY A 172 27.29 -25.28 17.28
N GLN A 173 27.30 -25.74 18.54
CA GLN A 173 27.10 -24.89 19.71
C GLN A 173 28.18 -23.82 19.73
N GLN A 174 27.80 -22.56 19.99
CA GLN A 174 28.72 -21.63 20.63
C GLN A 174 27.95 -20.57 21.43
N GLU A 175 28.48 -20.42 22.63
CA GLU A 175 27.94 -19.82 23.84
C GLU A 175 28.14 -18.31 23.83
N ALA A 176 27.31 -17.62 24.61
CA ALA A 176 27.30 -16.17 24.75
C ALA A 176 28.56 -15.64 25.42
N THR A 177 29.15 -14.57 24.86
CA THR A 177 29.93 -13.59 25.64
C THR A 177 29.77 -12.19 25.05
N SER A 178 29.15 -11.29 25.81
CA SER A 178 29.24 -9.84 25.62
C SER A 178 30.62 -9.32 26.04
N PRO A 179 31.06 -8.19 25.48
CA PRO A 179 31.49 -7.11 26.35
C PRO A 179 30.88 -5.75 25.97
N ALA A 180 30.74 -4.93 26.99
CA ALA A 180 30.23 -3.58 26.95
C ALA A 180 31.26 -2.56 26.44
N GLY A 181 30.75 -1.48 25.82
CA GLY A 181 31.34 -0.14 25.87
C GLY A 181 32.13 0.31 24.63
N SER A 182 31.55 1.19 23.82
CA SER A 182 31.84 2.65 23.89
C SER A 182 31.17 3.37 22.72
N SER A 183 30.48 4.46 23.05
CA SER A 183 29.81 5.40 22.18
C SER A 183 30.77 6.27 21.37
N SER A 184 30.57 6.36 20.06
CA SER A 184 30.95 7.53 19.28
C SER A 184 29.91 7.78 18.18
N GLU A 185 29.15 8.85 18.40
CA GLU A 185 28.09 9.38 17.55
C GLU A 185 28.72 10.00 16.29
N ALA A 186 28.49 9.39 15.13
CA ALA A 186 28.85 9.95 13.83
C ALA A 186 27.57 10.44 13.15
N THR A 187 27.35 11.75 13.24
CA THR A 187 26.26 12.46 12.55
C THR A 187 26.45 12.34 11.03
N SER A 188 25.63 11.53 10.37
CA SER A 188 25.45 11.59 8.91
C SER A 188 24.40 12.65 8.58
N PRO A 189 24.61 13.52 7.57
CA PRO A 189 23.66 14.57 7.26
C PRO A 189 22.37 13.99 6.66
N GLU A 190 21.25 14.49 7.18
CA GLU A 190 19.90 14.26 6.65
C GLU A 190 19.80 14.74 5.19
N PRO A 191 19.30 13.94 4.24
CA PRO A 191 19.05 14.42 2.89
C PRO A 191 17.97 15.51 2.92
N PRO A 192 18.09 16.58 2.12
CA PRO A 192 17.15 17.71 2.18
C PRO A 192 15.74 17.25 1.84
N GLN A 193 14.82 17.41 2.79
CA GLN A 193 13.39 17.19 2.55
C GLN A 193 12.90 18.23 1.52
N MET A 194 12.47 17.76 0.36
CA MET A 194 11.80 18.59 -0.63
C MET A 194 10.46 19.02 -0.04
N ASN A 195 10.29 20.33 0.20
CA ASN A 195 9.06 20.89 0.72
C ASN A 195 7.93 20.61 -0.29
N ILE A 196 6.95 19.79 0.08
CA ILE A 196 5.81 19.48 -0.78
C ILE A 196 4.97 20.75 -0.91
N ALA A 197 4.98 21.35 -2.09
CA ALA A 197 4.14 22.50 -2.40
C ALA A 197 2.65 22.12 -2.19
N PRO A 198 1.86 22.93 -1.46
CA PRO A 198 0.44 22.67 -1.32
C PRO A 198 -0.25 22.80 -2.69
N ALA A 199 -1.24 21.95 -2.93
CA ALA A 199 -2.03 21.99 -4.16
C ALA A 199 -2.73 23.36 -4.27
N ALA A 200 -2.33 24.17 -5.26
CA ALA A 200 -3.03 25.41 -5.58
C ALA A 200 -4.42 25.08 -6.15
N LEU A 201 -5.46 25.62 -5.51
CA LEU A 201 -6.83 25.60 -6.05
C LEU A 201 -6.91 26.54 -7.26
N PRO A 202 -7.64 26.19 -8.32
CA PRO A 202 -7.88 27.11 -9.43
C PRO A 202 -8.72 28.32 -8.95
N PRO A 203 -8.53 29.51 -9.54
CA PRO A 203 -9.24 30.72 -9.14
C PRO A 203 -10.75 30.58 -9.35
N ALA A 204 -11.54 30.98 -8.36
CA ALA A 204 -12.99 31.01 -8.42
C ALA A 204 -13.46 31.93 -9.55
N GLY A 205 -14.17 31.39 -10.54
CA GLY A 205 -14.82 32.16 -11.58
C GLY A 205 -15.89 33.07 -10.98
N SER A 206 -15.73 34.38 -11.17
CA SER A 206 -16.72 35.39 -10.79
C SER A 206 -17.90 35.37 -11.76
N GLY A 207 -18.87 34.48 -11.53
CA GLY A 207 -20.18 34.56 -12.15
C GLY A 207 -21.07 35.55 -11.39
N LYS A 208 -21.35 36.72 -11.98
CA LYS A 208 -22.44 37.60 -11.50
C LYS A 208 -23.79 36.98 -11.88
N PRO A 209 -24.84 37.07 -11.04
CA PRO A 209 -26.17 36.65 -11.41
C PRO A 209 -26.80 37.68 -12.36
N GLU A 210 -27.14 37.27 -13.57
CA GLU A 210 -27.97 38.04 -14.49
C GLU A 210 -29.45 37.75 -14.18
N VAL A 211 -30.14 38.79 -13.70
CA VAL A 211 -31.59 38.78 -13.45
C VAL A 211 -32.29 39.02 -14.77
N LEU A 212 -33.03 38.03 -15.28
CA LEU A 212 -33.93 38.23 -16.41
C LEU A 212 -35.38 38.19 -15.90
N GLY A 213 -35.98 39.38 -15.78
CA GLY A 213 -37.41 39.54 -15.66
C GLY A 213 -37.99 40.00 -17.00
N LYS A 214 -38.98 39.26 -17.50
CA LYS A 214 -40.29 39.72 -17.97
C LYS A 214 -41.22 38.51 -18.04
#